data_AF-A0A6J7CY00-F1
#
_entry.id   AF-A0A6J7CY00-F1
#
_cell.length_a   1.000
_cell.length_b   1.000
_cell.length_c   1.000
_cell.angle_alpha   90.00
_cell.angle_beta   90.00
_cell.angle_gamma   90.00
#
_symmetry.space_group_name_H-M   'P 1'
#
loop_
_entity.id
_entity.type
_entity.pdbx_description
1 polymer ?
#
loop_
_entity_poly.entity_id
_entity_poly.type
_entity_poly.pdbx_seq_one_letter_code
_entity_poly.pdbx_strand_id
1 'polypeptide(L)'
;MDSRSSFGASCLNRTLSQQVAGSSAAPDVPLNAGAVALNVTAIGGSVPGFITAYPAGVDPPTASTVNFNARQVVPNGALVKVGAFASDAFITNGGCPDLVVDVVGYFVGAG
;
A
#
# COMPACT_ATOMS: atom_id res chain seq x y z
N MET A 1 21.26 6.65 -8.23
CA MET A 1 20.73 6.32 -6.90
C MET A 1 19.22 6.28 -7.06
N ASP A 2 18.66 5.09 -7.19
CA ASP A 2 17.21 4.89 -7.33
C ASP A 2 16.59 5.04 -5.93
N SER A 3 15.71 6.03 -5.75
CA SER A 3 15.06 6.35 -4.47
C SER A 3 13.74 5.59 -4.29
N ARG A 4 13.47 4.54 -5.08
CA ARG A 4 12.25 3.74 -4.95
C ARG A 4 12.30 2.87 -3.71
N SER A 5 11.78 3.41 -2.61
CA SER A 5 11.36 2.65 -1.45
C SER A 5 10.16 1.77 -1.84
N SER A 6 10.44 0.49 -2.05
CA SER A 6 9.44 -0.51 -2.44
C SER A 6 9.35 -1.60 -1.37
N PHE A 7 8.12 -1.96 -1.04
CA PHE A 7 7.82 -3.12 -0.20
C PHE A 7 6.73 -3.96 -0.85
N GLY A 8 6.65 -5.23 -0.46
CA GLY A 8 5.71 -6.13 -1.09
C GLY A 8 5.45 -7.38 -0.27
N ALA A 9 4.42 -8.10 -0.70
CA ALA A 9 4.10 -9.41 -0.20
C ALA A 9 3.76 -10.31 -1.38
N SER A 10 4.30 -11.52 -1.36
CA SER A 10 3.84 -12.56 -2.28
C SER A 10 2.54 -13.15 -1.76
N CYS A 11 1.58 -13.36 -2.66
CA CYS A 11 0.29 -13.98 -2.35
C CYS A 11 -0.38 -13.29 -1.15
N LEU A 12 -0.82 -12.04 -1.33
CA LEU A 12 -1.59 -11.31 -0.33
C LEU A 12 -2.89 -12.07 -0.03
N ASN A 13 -2.99 -12.74 1.12
CA ASN A 13 -4.16 -13.52 1.55
C ASN A 13 -4.67 -13.15 2.95
N ARG A 14 -4.08 -12.12 3.53
CA ARG A 14 -4.39 -11.54 4.83
C ARG A 14 -4.11 -10.05 4.76
N THR A 15 -4.57 -9.30 5.76
CA THR A 15 -4.14 -7.91 5.91
C THR A 15 -2.63 -7.85 6.13
N LEU A 16 -1.94 -7.11 5.28
CA LEU A 16 -0.54 -6.72 5.45
C LEU A 16 -0.50 -5.31 6.02
N SER A 17 0.09 -5.14 7.20
CA SER A 17 0.42 -3.82 7.74
C SER A 17 1.91 -3.57 7.55
N GLN A 18 2.27 -2.46 6.90
CA GLN A 18 3.64 -2.06 6.63
C GLN A 18 3.91 -0.68 7.19
N GLN A 19 5.02 -0.54 7.92
CA GLN A 19 5.53 0.76 8.32
C GLN A 19 6.02 1.55 7.09
N VAL A 20 5.41 2.71 6.86
CA VAL A 20 5.66 3.58 5.70
C VAL A 20 6.42 4.84 6.07
N ALA A 21 6.33 5.31 7.32
CA ALA A 21 7.06 6.47 7.81
C ALA A 21 8.13 6.06 8.84
N GLY A 22 9.34 6.60 8.69
CA GLY A 22 10.50 6.25 9.52
C GLY A 22 10.96 4.80 9.38
N SER A 23 10.54 4.10 8.32
CA SER A 23 10.98 2.73 8.06
C SER A 23 12.28 2.72 7.23
N SER A 24 13.10 1.68 7.39
CA SER A 24 14.28 1.49 6.54
C SER A 24 13.92 1.20 5.08
N ALA A 25 12.71 0.69 4.84
CA ALA A 25 12.18 0.47 3.51
C ALA A 25 11.81 1.78 2.81
N ALA A 26 11.42 2.83 3.56
CA ALA A 26 11.05 4.16 3.08
C ALA A 26 11.78 5.26 3.88
N PRO A 27 13.12 5.37 3.74
CA PRO A 27 13.94 6.23 4.60
C PRO A 27 13.65 7.73 4.41
N ASP A 28 13.10 8.11 3.26
CA ASP A 28 12.79 9.50 2.93
C ASP A 28 11.46 9.99 3.52
N VAL A 29 10.61 9.08 4.03
CA VAL A 29 9.33 9.44 4.64
C VAL A 29 9.54 9.70 6.12
N PRO A 30 9.43 10.96 6.59
CA PRO A 30 9.68 11.29 7.99
C PRO A 30 8.53 10.78 8.88
N LEU A 31 8.83 10.53 10.16
CA LEU A 31 7.84 10.04 11.15
C LEU A 31 6.63 10.98 11.34
N ASN A 32 6.75 12.26 10.99
CA ASN A 32 5.67 13.24 11.06
C ASN A 32 4.88 13.40 9.74
N ALA A 33 5.07 12.49 8.77
CA ALA A 33 4.22 12.44 7.59
C ALA A 33 2.77 12.17 7.98
N GLY A 34 1.83 13.01 7.53
CA GLY A 34 0.39 12.83 7.74
C GLY A 34 -0.26 11.99 6.65
N ALA A 35 0.35 11.92 5.47
CA ALA A 35 -0.09 11.07 4.36
C ALA A 35 1.08 10.71 3.44
N VAL A 36 0.93 9.60 2.71
CA VAL A 36 1.84 9.12 1.68
C VAL A 36 1.11 8.97 0.35
N ALA A 37 1.79 9.35 -0.73
CA ALA A 37 1.39 9.05 -2.10
C ALA A 37 2.07 7.74 -2.51
N LEU A 38 1.27 6.74 -2.85
CA LEU A 38 1.69 5.40 -3.17
C LEU A 38 1.36 5.05 -4.62
N ASN A 39 2.22 4.25 -5.25
CA ASN A 39 1.86 3.45 -6.41
C ASN A 39 1.65 2.01 -5.95
N VAL A 40 0.41 1.53 -5.96
CA VAL A 40 0.01 0.20 -5.51
C VAL A 40 -0.17 -0.69 -6.74
N THR A 41 0.62 -1.75 -6.84
CA THR A 41 0.62 -2.67 -7.98
C THR A 41 0.18 -4.06 -7.54
N ALA A 42 -0.93 -4.53 -8.09
CA ALA A 42 -1.34 -5.93 -8.00
C ALA A 42 -0.71 -6.72 -9.14
N ILE A 43 -0.03 -7.82 -8.82
CA ILE A 43 0.67 -8.67 -9.78
C ILE A 43 0.08 -10.07 -9.69
N GLY A 44 -0.40 -10.58 -10.82
CA GLY A 44 -0.99 -11.90 -10.92
C GLY A 44 -2.41 -11.95 -10.34
N GLY A 45 -2.61 -12.86 -9.39
CA GLY A 45 -3.94 -13.23 -8.90
C GLY A 45 -4.57 -14.37 -9.71
N SER A 46 -5.10 -15.38 -9.03
CA SER A 46 -5.73 -16.56 -9.65
C SER A 46 -7.14 -16.30 -10.16
N VAL A 47 -7.83 -15.30 -9.61
CA VAL A 47 -9.20 -14.87 -9.97
C VAL A 47 -9.28 -13.34 -9.93
N PRO A 48 -10.30 -12.72 -10.56
CA PRO A 48 -10.55 -11.29 -10.42
C PRO A 48 -10.75 -10.87 -8.97
N GLY A 49 -10.31 -9.65 -8.64
CA GLY A 49 -10.40 -9.10 -7.29
C GLY A 49 -9.92 -7.66 -7.23
N PHE A 50 -9.74 -7.18 -6.01
CA PHE A 50 -9.22 -5.85 -5.73
C PHE A 50 -8.39 -5.83 -4.45
N ILE A 51 -7.50 -4.84 -4.37
CA ILE A 51 -6.75 -4.49 -3.17
C ILE A 51 -7.28 -3.16 -2.63
N THR A 52 -7.43 -3.07 -1.32
CA THR A 52 -7.74 -1.84 -0.58
C THR A 52 -6.52 -1.44 0.24
N ALA A 53 -6.01 -0.23 0.01
CA ALA A 53 -4.96 0.41 0.80
C ALA A 53 -5.59 1.46 1.74
N TYR A 54 -5.23 1.44 3.01
CA TYR A 54 -5.84 2.28 4.04
C TYR A 54 -4.89 2.50 5.23
N PRO A 55 -5.13 3.50 6.09
CA PRO A 55 -4.29 3.73 7.27
C PRO A 55 -4.32 2.52 8.21
N ALA A 56 -3.19 2.07 8.75
CA ALA A 56 -3.21 1.01 9.75
C ALA A 56 -3.94 1.48 11.03
N GLY A 57 -4.60 0.54 11.73
CA GLY A 57 -5.31 0.82 12.99
C GLY A 57 -6.73 1.36 12.84
N VAL A 58 -7.27 1.45 11.62
CA VAL A 58 -8.71 1.65 11.37
C VAL A 58 -9.32 0.43 10.71
N ASP A 59 -10.65 0.32 10.74
CA ASP A 59 -11.36 -0.74 10.04
C ASP A 59 -11.19 -0.58 8.51
N PRO A 60 -11.06 -1.68 7.74
CA PRO A 60 -10.93 -1.61 6.29
C PRO A 60 -12.15 -0.92 5.65
N PRO A 61 -11.96 0.08 4.80
CA PRO A 61 -13.07 0.71 4.09
C PRO A 61 -13.63 -0.23 3.02
N THR A 62 -14.86 0.04 2.56
CA THR A 62 -15.48 -0.70 1.45
C THR A 62 -14.95 -0.30 0.07
N ALA A 63 -14.17 0.78 -0.01
CA ALA A 63 -13.59 1.27 -1.26
C ALA A 63 -12.40 0.42 -1.70
N SER A 64 -12.29 0.14 -3.01
CA SER A 64 -11.13 -0.49 -3.62
C SER A 64 -10.09 0.55 -4.07
N THR A 65 -8.81 0.17 -4.00
CA THR A 65 -7.69 0.98 -4.49
C THR A 65 -7.26 0.52 -5.88
N VAL A 66 -7.08 -0.78 -6.11
CA VAL A 66 -6.76 -1.32 -7.44
C VAL A 66 -7.60 -2.54 -7.72
N ASN A 67 -8.19 -2.60 -8.90
CA ASN A 67 -9.00 -3.74 -9.35
C ASN A 67 -8.21 -4.48 -10.44
N PHE A 68 -8.19 -5.80 -10.38
CA PHE A 68 -7.43 -6.64 -11.29
C PHE A 68 -8.26 -7.86 -11.75
N ASN A 69 -8.00 -8.33 -12.97
CA ASN A 69 -8.44 -9.66 -13.40
C ASN A 69 -7.33 -10.69 -13.16
N ALA A 70 -7.67 -11.96 -13.29
CA ALA A 70 -6.72 -13.06 -13.13
C ALA A 70 -5.49 -12.87 -14.05
N ARG A 71 -4.30 -13.09 -13.47
CA ARG A 71 -2.99 -13.06 -14.15
C ARG A 71 -2.62 -11.69 -14.74
N GLN A 72 -3.21 -10.60 -14.27
CA GLN A 72 -2.87 -9.25 -14.72
C GLN A 72 -1.82 -8.59 -13.83
N VAL A 73 -1.12 -7.60 -14.39
CA VAL A 73 -0.31 -6.65 -13.62
C VAL A 73 -0.98 -5.30 -13.74
N VAL A 74 -1.51 -4.79 -12.63
CA VAL A 74 -2.30 -3.55 -12.61
C VAL A 74 -1.75 -2.62 -11.54
N PRO A 75 -1.17 -1.47 -11.92
CA PRO A 75 -0.84 -0.40 -10.98
C PRO A 75 -2.02 0.57 -10.79
N ASN A 76 -2.12 1.17 -9.60
CA ASN A 76 -2.93 2.36 -9.37
C ASN A 76 -2.28 3.30 -8.34
N GLY A 77 -2.40 4.60 -8.56
CA GLY A 77 -1.96 5.63 -7.62
C GLY A 77 -2.97 5.84 -6.49
N ALA A 78 -2.47 5.98 -5.26
CA ALA A 78 -3.29 6.17 -4.06
C ALA A 78 -2.68 7.20 -3.12
N LEU A 79 -3.55 7.98 -2.45
CA LEU A 79 -3.17 8.82 -1.32
C LEU A 79 -3.73 8.20 -0.05
N VAL A 80 -2.85 7.84 0.87
CA VAL A 80 -3.20 7.14 2.11
C VAL A 80 -2.70 7.96 3.29
N LYS A 81 -3.57 8.21 4.28
CA LYS A 81 -3.12 8.82 5.55
C LYS A 81 -2.23 7.82 6.27
N VAL A 82 -1.15 8.30 6.88
CA VAL A 82 -0.30 7.44 7.69
C VAL A 82 -1.09 7.02 8.94
N GLY A 83 -1.23 5.71 9.15
CA GLY A 83 -1.99 5.13 10.25
C GLY A 83 -1.20 4.97 11.55
N ALA A 84 -1.78 4.20 12.47
CA ALA A 84 -1.15 3.83 13.74
C ALA A 84 0.23 3.19 13.51
N PHE A 85 1.17 3.48 14.40
CA PHE A 85 2.57 2.99 14.30
C PHE A 85 3.23 3.35 12.96
N ALA A 86 2.91 4.52 12.40
CA ALA A 86 3.51 5.02 11.16
C ALA A 86 3.31 4.08 9.95
N SER A 87 2.18 3.37 9.92
CA SER A 87 1.96 2.24 9.02
C SER A 87 0.68 2.38 8.18
N ASP A 88 0.71 1.77 7.00
CA ASP A 88 -0.44 1.57 6.13
C ASP A 88 -0.77 0.08 6.04
N ALA A 89 -2.04 -0.23 5.79
CA ALA A 89 -2.59 -1.57 5.69
C ALA A 89 -3.14 -1.86 4.29
N PHE A 90 -2.94 -3.10 3.84
CA PHE A 90 -3.33 -3.59 2.52
C PHE A 90 -4.08 -4.90 2.68
N ILE A 91 -5.26 -5.00 2.07
CA ILE A 91 -6.08 -6.22 2.07
C ILE A 91 -6.57 -6.51 0.66
N THR A 92 -6.68 -7.79 0.30
CA THR A 92 -7.34 -8.22 -0.94
C THR A 92 -8.65 -8.94 -0.64
N ASN A 93 -9.59 -8.94 -1.58
CA ASN A 93 -10.81 -9.75 -1.51
C ASN A 93 -10.72 -11.08 -2.29
N GLY A 94 -9.61 -11.38 -2.96
CA GLY A 94 -9.50 -12.60 -3.74
C GLY A 94 -8.18 -12.76 -4.50
N GLY A 95 -8.00 -13.91 -5.14
CA GLY A 95 -6.94 -14.16 -6.12
C GLY A 95 -5.54 -14.38 -5.58
N CYS A 96 -5.23 -13.99 -4.33
CA CYS A 96 -3.86 -14.02 -3.80
C CYS A 96 -2.84 -13.34 -4.74
N PRO A 97 -3.07 -12.08 -5.16
CA PRO A 97 -2.10 -11.36 -5.98
C PRO A 97 -0.82 -11.13 -5.17
N ASP A 98 0.32 -11.08 -5.85
CA ASP A 98 1.49 -10.44 -5.29
C ASP A 98 1.23 -8.92 -5.24
N LEU A 99 1.71 -8.27 -4.18
CA LEU A 99 1.56 -6.84 -3.97
C LEU A 99 2.95 -6.20 -4.02
N VAL A 100 3.07 -5.13 -4.81
CA VAL A 100 4.21 -4.21 -4.77
C VAL A 100 3.68 -2.81 -4.49
N VAL A 101 4.29 -2.12 -3.53
CA VAL A 101 3.95 -0.74 -3.18
C VAL A 101 5.21 0.10 -3.26
N ASP A 102 5.16 1.15 -4.07
CA ASP A 102 6.19 2.17 -4.12
C ASP A 102 5.69 3.44 -3.43
N VAL A 103 6.51 4.05 -2.57
CA VAL A 103 6.27 5.42 -2.11
C VAL A 103 6.75 6.40 -3.17
N VAL A 104 5.84 7.25 -3.64
CA VAL A 104 6.10 8.26 -4.68
C VAL A 104 6.26 9.65 -4.08
N GLY A 105 5.73 9.87 -2.88
CA GLY A 105 5.88 11.11 -2.13
C GLY A 105 5.17 11.05 -0.78
N TYR A 106 5.30 12.11 0.00
CA TYR A 106 4.63 12.26 1.30
C TYR A 106 4.19 13.69 1.53
N PHE A 107 3.26 13.84 2.46
CA PHE A 107 2.75 15.12 2.93
C PHE A 107 2.93 15.19 4.44
N VAL A 108 3.63 16.21 4.92
CA VAL A 108 3.68 16.53 6.34
C VAL A 108 2.39 17.23 6.73
N GLY A 109 1.77 16.82 7.84
CA GLY A 109 0.64 17.55 8.39
C GLY A 109 1.07 18.95 8.85
N ALA A 110 0.21 19.95 8.70
CA ALA A 110 0.36 21.16 9.50
C ALA A 110 0.24 20.75 10.97
N GLY A 111 1.28 21.04 11.76
CA GLY A 111 1.27 20.82 13.21
C GLY A 111 0.22 21.66 13.93
#